data_AF-A0A519TF82-F1
#
_entry.id   AF-A0A519TF82-F1
#
_cell.length_a   1.000
_cell.length_b   1.000
_cell.length_c   1.000
_cell.angle_alpha   90.00
_cell.angle_beta   90.00
_cell.angle_gamma   90.00
#
_symmetry.space_group_name_H-M   'P 1'
#
loop_
_entity.id
_entity.type
_entity.pdbx_description
1 polymer ?
#
loop_
_entity_poly.entity_id
_entity_poly.type
_entity_poly.pdbx_seq_one_letter_code
_entity_poly.pdbx_strand_id
1 'polypeptide(L)'
;IISVLFALPSLLSVRKISPLNAIRLSFEKSGSKFDPLTWLVYVLMAAFVVGFTHLQMKTWVQTLAFTVSIGIAFLLLIILSKLLMFLVKVLLPKSSSYLWRQGFANLYRPNNQTLMLTVSIGLSTLFIGTLFFVQGILMSRVTLSSGSNQPNMVMFDIQKTQKVRIDSLTKAFKLPLMNQVPVITMRIEEINGKKASADTNNRRAYRNEIRATYQDSLTAAEKIVDGKWIGKIKPEETVYISLDQRYADQINVGLNDKILFNVQGMMIPTVVGSLREVNWSRMQTNFRVVFPAGVLEEAPQFHVLMTRVPNSELSAKFQGEVVKNFPNVSVVDLDLVLKLLDEILDKIGFVIQFMAGFSMVTGWIVLVSAVLTSKNQ
;
A
#
# COMPACT_ATOMS: atom_id res chain seq x y z
N ILE A 1 10.26 8.76 -24.70
CA ILE A 1 11.23 9.55 -23.91
C ILE A 1 12.30 8.65 -23.31
N ILE A 2 11.93 7.66 -22.47
CA ILE A 2 12.88 6.73 -21.83
C ILE A 2 13.79 6.03 -22.85
N SER A 3 13.23 5.40 -23.89
CA SER A 3 14.02 4.68 -24.89
C SER A 3 15.01 5.56 -25.65
N VAL A 4 14.64 6.83 -25.91
CA VAL A 4 15.53 7.79 -26.58
C VAL A 4 16.67 8.18 -25.65
N LEU A 5 16.34 8.56 -24.40
CA LEU A 5 17.30 8.99 -23.39
C LEU A 5 18.35 7.91 -23.06
N PHE A 6 17.93 6.64 -23.01
CA PHE A 6 18.83 5.52 -22.71
C PHE A 6 19.59 4.99 -23.94
N ALA A 7 19.18 5.33 -25.17
CA ALA A 7 19.92 4.99 -26.40
C ALA A 7 20.98 6.04 -26.78
N LEU A 8 20.84 7.27 -26.29
CA LEU A 8 21.74 8.41 -26.57
C LEU A 8 23.22 8.16 -26.27
N PRO A 9 23.63 7.48 -25.17
CA PRO A 9 25.05 7.19 -24.91
C PRO A 9 25.68 6.34 -26.02
N SER A 10 24.97 5.31 -26.48
CA SER A 10 25.41 4.44 -27.58
C SER A 10 25.53 5.23 -28.88
N LEU A 11 24.57 6.11 -29.17
CA LEU A 11 24.57 6.94 -30.38
C LEU A 11 25.71 7.98 -30.38
N LEU A 12 25.98 8.62 -29.22
CA LEU A 12 27.07 9.57 -29.05
C LEU A 12 28.46 8.92 -29.19
N SER A 13 28.58 7.64 -28.82
CA SER A 13 29.83 6.90 -29.00
C SER A 13 30.21 6.68 -30.46
N VAL A 14 29.23 6.56 -31.36
CA VAL A 14 29.44 6.40 -32.82
C VAL A 14 30.03 7.66 -33.45
N ARG A 15 29.68 8.85 -32.94
CA ARG A 15 30.18 10.14 -33.45
C ARG A 15 31.71 10.24 -33.46
N LYS A 16 32.39 9.57 -32.53
CA LYS A 16 33.86 9.64 -32.36
C LYS A 16 34.63 8.58 -33.14
N ILE A 17 33.94 7.66 -33.82
CA ILE A 17 34.59 6.64 -34.63
C ILE A 17 35.05 7.32 -35.94
N SER A 18 36.37 7.48 -36.09
CA SER A 18 36.95 7.97 -37.35
C SER A 18 36.61 7.00 -38.50
N PRO A 19 36.19 7.49 -39.68
CA PRO A 19 35.95 6.64 -40.86
C PRO A 19 37.13 5.74 -41.24
N LEU A 20 38.36 6.17 -40.93
CA LEU A 20 39.59 5.39 -41.14
C LEU A 20 39.67 4.13 -40.25
N ASN A 21 39.07 4.14 -39.05
CA ASN A 21 39.01 2.99 -38.15
C ASN A 21 37.93 1.97 -38.59
N ALA A 22 37.03 2.35 -39.49
CA ALA A 22 36.09 1.40 -40.10
C ALA A 22 36.77 0.50 -41.16
N ILE A 23 37.94 0.91 -41.68
CA ILE A 23 38.66 0.24 -42.76
C ILE A 23 39.92 -0.49 -42.25
N ARG A 24 40.58 0.00 -41.19
CA ARG A 24 41.71 -0.71 -40.54
C ARG A 24 41.23 -1.50 -39.33
N LEU A 25 41.35 -2.83 -39.41
CA LEU A 25 41.11 -3.82 -38.33
C LEU A 25 41.97 -3.63 -37.06
N SER A 26 42.88 -2.67 -37.04
CA SER A 26 43.69 -2.33 -35.88
C SER A 26 42.85 -1.52 -34.88
N PHE A 27 42.31 -2.24 -33.89
CA PHE A 27 41.72 -1.71 -32.66
C PHE A 27 42.76 -0.92 -31.84
N GLU A 28 43.13 0.27 -32.27
CA GLU A 28 43.72 1.24 -31.34
C GLU A 28 42.61 1.76 -30.45
N LYS A 29 42.65 1.31 -29.19
CA LYS A 29 41.76 1.73 -28.12
C LYS A 29 41.94 3.23 -27.92
N SER A 30 41.14 4.03 -28.63
CA SER A 30 41.14 5.49 -28.48
C SER A 30 40.96 5.79 -27.00
N GLY A 31 42.01 6.31 -26.36
CA GLY A 31 41.98 6.69 -24.96
C GLY A 31 40.88 7.71 -24.76
N SER A 32 39.77 7.27 -24.14
CA SER A 32 38.57 8.09 -23.95
C SER A 32 38.88 9.29 -23.04
N LYS A 33 39.27 10.41 -23.65
CA LYS A 33 39.23 11.72 -23.00
C LYS A 33 37.76 12.08 -22.79
N PHE A 34 37.40 12.42 -21.55
CA PHE A 34 36.10 12.89 -21.08
C PHE A 34 35.27 13.60 -22.19
N ASP A 35 34.08 13.07 -22.51
CA ASP A 35 33.13 13.74 -23.41
C ASP A 35 32.08 14.49 -22.57
N PRO A 36 32.07 15.83 -22.57
CA PRO A 36 31.08 16.61 -21.81
C PRO A 36 29.64 16.31 -22.25
N LEU A 37 29.41 15.97 -23.53
CA LEU A 37 28.06 15.59 -23.99
C LEU A 37 27.63 14.23 -23.46
N THR A 38 28.54 13.26 -23.34
CA THR A 38 28.20 11.94 -22.77
C THR A 38 27.89 12.07 -21.27
N TRP A 39 28.65 12.91 -20.56
CA TRP A 39 28.37 13.20 -19.15
C TRP A 39 27.06 13.97 -18.96
N LEU A 40 26.76 14.94 -19.83
CA LEU A 40 25.47 15.63 -19.85
C LEU A 40 24.30 14.65 -19.99
N VAL A 41 24.40 13.66 -20.88
CA VAL A 41 23.37 12.63 -21.04
C VAL A 41 23.22 11.79 -19.77
N TYR A 42 24.31 11.38 -19.12
CA TYR A 42 24.22 10.66 -17.84
C TYR A 42 23.57 11.49 -16.72
N VAL A 43 23.87 12.79 -16.64
CA VAL A 43 23.22 13.70 -15.70
C VAL A 43 21.72 13.82 -16.01
N LEU A 44 21.35 13.93 -17.29
CA LEU A 44 19.95 13.95 -17.72
C LEU A 44 19.22 12.65 -17.40
N MET A 45 19.88 11.49 -17.53
CA MET A 45 19.32 10.20 -17.11
C MET A 45 19.07 10.16 -15.61
N ALA A 46 20.04 10.59 -14.79
CA ALA A 46 19.88 10.64 -13.35
C ALA A 46 18.77 11.63 -12.93
N ALA A 47 18.75 12.82 -13.53
CA ALA A 47 17.71 13.83 -13.30
C ALA A 47 16.32 13.32 -13.70
N PHE A 48 16.22 12.57 -14.81
CA PHE A 48 14.98 11.95 -15.22
C PHE A 48 14.51 10.89 -14.20
N VAL A 49 15.41 10.02 -13.72
CA VAL A 49 15.06 9.01 -12.70
C VAL A 49 14.59 9.67 -11.40
N VAL A 50 15.29 10.70 -10.93
CA VAL A 50 14.90 11.45 -9.71
C VAL A 50 13.59 12.19 -9.92
N GLY A 51 13.44 12.91 -11.03
CA GLY A 51 12.23 13.66 -11.35
C GLY A 51 11.00 12.76 -11.53
N PHE A 52 11.16 11.64 -12.23
CA PHE A 52 10.10 10.64 -12.38
C PHE A 52 9.72 10.01 -11.03
N THR A 53 10.71 9.67 -10.20
CA THR A 53 10.46 9.16 -8.84
C THR A 53 9.73 10.18 -7.98
N HIS A 54 10.11 11.46 -8.09
CA HIS A 54 9.46 12.54 -7.35
C HIS A 54 7.99 12.72 -7.74
N LEU A 55 7.66 12.58 -9.04
CA LEU A 55 6.27 12.62 -9.49
C LEU A 55 5.45 11.46 -8.92
N GLN A 56 6.08 10.31 -8.67
CA GLN A 56 5.39 9.14 -8.14
C GLN A 56 5.29 9.12 -6.60
N MET A 57 6.21 9.80 -5.90
CA MET A 57 6.33 9.78 -4.44
C MET A 57 5.80 11.08 -3.81
N LYS A 58 5.13 10.98 -2.65
CA LYS A 58 4.55 12.17 -1.99
C LYS A 58 5.59 13.04 -1.26
N THR A 59 6.77 12.51 -0.95
CA THR A 59 7.79 13.21 -0.15
C THR A 59 9.20 13.09 -0.75
N TRP A 60 10.00 14.13 -0.56
CA TRP A 60 11.42 14.16 -0.97
C TRP A 60 12.27 13.10 -0.28
N VAL A 61 11.97 12.78 0.99
CA VAL A 61 12.66 11.73 1.74
C VAL A 61 12.45 10.37 1.08
N GLN A 62 11.22 10.02 0.70
CA GLN A 62 10.94 8.78 -0.02
C GLN A 62 11.60 8.75 -1.41
N THR A 63 11.60 9.89 -2.11
CA THR A 63 12.23 10.03 -3.43
C THR A 63 13.73 9.73 -3.38
N LEU A 64 14.43 10.38 -2.44
CA LEU A 64 15.87 10.19 -2.24
C LEU A 64 16.18 8.79 -1.74
N ALA A 65 15.42 8.29 -0.76
CA ALA A 65 15.59 6.93 -0.23
C ALA A 65 15.49 5.90 -1.37
N PHE A 66 14.45 5.98 -2.20
CA PHE A 66 14.25 5.04 -3.31
C PHE A 66 15.36 5.14 -4.36
N THR A 67 15.74 6.35 -4.76
CA THR A 67 16.81 6.57 -5.76
C THR A 67 18.14 6.00 -5.25
N VAL A 68 18.49 6.28 -3.99
CA VAL A 68 19.70 5.76 -3.35
C VAL A 68 19.63 4.23 -3.23
N SER A 69 18.48 3.66 -2.89
CA SER A 69 18.29 2.20 -2.84
C SER A 69 18.53 1.53 -4.19
N ILE A 70 18.10 2.12 -5.31
CA ILE A 70 18.43 1.61 -6.66
C ILE A 70 19.94 1.62 -6.89
N GLY A 71 20.61 2.72 -6.53
CA GLY A 71 22.07 2.82 -6.64
C GLY A 71 22.79 1.77 -5.79
N ILE A 72 22.33 1.54 -4.57
CA ILE A 72 22.85 0.50 -3.67
C ILE A 72 22.62 -0.90 -4.28
N ALA A 73 21.43 -1.19 -4.81
CA ALA A 73 21.15 -2.47 -5.45
C ALA A 73 22.07 -2.73 -6.65
N PHE A 74 22.31 -1.70 -7.47
CA PHE A 74 23.24 -1.75 -8.59
C PHE A 74 24.68 -2.05 -8.12
N LEU A 75 25.12 -1.36 -7.07
CA LEU A 75 26.45 -1.53 -6.48
C LEU A 75 26.61 -2.92 -5.86
N LEU A 76 25.58 -3.44 -5.17
CA LEU A 76 25.57 -4.79 -4.63
C LEU A 76 25.68 -5.85 -5.73
N LEU A 77 24.98 -5.68 -6.87
CA LEU A 77 25.11 -6.59 -8.02
C LEU A 77 26.51 -6.56 -8.63
N ILE A 78 27.14 -5.38 -8.72
CA ILE A 78 28.54 -5.26 -9.18
C ILE A 78 29.49 -5.99 -8.22
N ILE A 79 29.33 -5.78 -6.91
CA ILE A 79 30.15 -6.45 -5.89
C ILE A 79 29.96 -7.96 -5.99
N LEU A 80 28.71 -8.43 -6.06
CA LEU A 80 28.39 -9.85 -6.17
C LEU A 80 28.99 -10.46 -7.44
N SER A 81 28.89 -9.78 -8.58
CA SER A 81 29.47 -10.25 -9.84
C SER A 81 31.00 -10.33 -9.75
N LYS A 82 31.66 -9.31 -9.18
CA LYS A 82 33.12 -9.34 -8.95
C LYS A 82 33.54 -10.44 -7.97
N LEU A 83 32.77 -10.64 -6.90
CA LEU A 83 33.00 -11.70 -5.92
C LEU A 83 32.87 -13.07 -6.56
N LEU A 84 31.84 -13.30 -7.38
CA LEU A 84 31.65 -14.55 -8.13
C LEU A 84 32.81 -14.80 -9.10
N MET A 85 33.23 -13.79 -9.87
CA MET A 85 34.39 -13.92 -10.77
C MET A 85 35.68 -14.23 -9.99
N PHE A 86 35.86 -13.62 -8.81
CA PHE A 86 37.00 -13.88 -7.93
C PHE A 86 36.95 -15.30 -7.34
N LEU A 87 35.80 -15.74 -6.85
CA LEU A 87 35.60 -17.10 -6.32
C LEU A 87 35.85 -18.15 -7.40
N VAL A 88 35.34 -17.95 -8.62
CA VAL A 88 35.63 -18.82 -9.76
C VAL A 88 37.15 -18.88 -10.01
N LYS A 89 37.86 -17.74 -9.98
CA LYS A 89 39.31 -17.71 -10.18
C LYS A 89 40.08 -18.49 -9.09
N VAL A 90 39.64 -18.45 -7.84
CA VAL A 90 40.36 -19.04 -6.69
C VAL A 90 40.00 -20.50 -6.46
N LEU A 91 38.73 -20.87 -6.61
CA LEU A 91 38.22 -22.20 -6.27
C LEU A 91 38.47 -23.25 -7.36
N LEU A 92 38.82 -22.85 -8.59
CA LEU A 92 39.08 -23.79 -9.68
C LEU A 92 40.37 -24.58 -9.41
N PRO A 93 40.29 -25.91 -9.17
CA PRO A 93 41.47 -26.75 -9.00
C PRO A 93 42.28 -26.78 -10.29
N LYS A 94 43.61 -26.73 -10.17
CA LYS A 94 44.52 -26.88 -11.33
C LYS A 94 44.37 -28.25 -12.02
N SER A 95 43.79 -29.24 -11.34
CA SER A 95 43.52 -30.61 -11.82
C SER A 95 42.21 -30.76 -12.61
N SER A 96 41.39 -29.71 -12.74
CA SER A 96 40.16 -29.78 -13.53
C SER A 96 40.42 -30.03 -15.02
N SER A 97 39.54 -30.80 -15.66
CA SER A 97 39.58 -31.07 -17.10
C SER A 97 39.69 -29.78 -17.92
N TYR A 98 40.43 -29.85 -19.03
CA TYR A 98 40.74 -28.71 -19.91
C TYR A 98 39.49 -27.92 -20.31
N LEU A 99 38.38 -28.61 -20.61
CA LEU A 99 37.11 -27.98 -21.01
C LEU A 99 36.54 -27.08 -19.91
N TRP A 100 36.49 -27.56 -18.67
CA TRP A 100 35.99 -26.79 -17.54
C TRP A 100 36.90 -25.63 -17.19
N ARG A 101 38.22 -25.86 -17.19
CA ARG A 101 39.21 -24.81 -16.91
C ARG A 101 39.12 -23.69 -17.94
N GLN A 102 39.02 -24.03 -19.23
CA GLN A 102 38.91 -23.05 -20.31
C GLN A 102 37.57 -22.31 -20.30
N GLY A 103 36.47 -23.03 -20.02
CA GLY A 103 35.14 -22.44 -19.92
C GLY A 103 35.02 -21.40 -18.81
N PHE A 104 35.47 -21.73 -17.59
CA PHE A 104 35.41 -20.78 -16.48
C PHE A 104 36.48 -19.68 -16.58
N ALA A 105 37.61 -19.91 -17.24
CA ALA A 105 38.62 -18.89 -17.48
C ALA A 105 38.07 -17.70 -18.27
N ASN A 106 37.13 -17.94 -19.19
CA ASN A 106 36.46 -16.88 -19.95
C ASN A 106 35.63 -15.93 -19.06
N LEU A 107 35.21 -16.37 -17.87
CA LEU A 107 34.39 -15.56 -16.98
C LEU A 107 35.18 -14.47 -16.25
N TYR A 108 36.47 -14.67 -16.00
CA TYR A 108 37.31 -13.72 -15.24
C TYR A 108 38.44 -13.07 -16.06
N ARG A 109 38.65 -13.47 -17.33
CA ARG A 109 39.71 -12.93 -18.19
C ARG A 109 39.51 -11.44 -18.47
N PRO A 110 40.58 -10.62 -18.58
CA PRO A 110 40.44 -9.20 -18.93
C PRO A 110 39.63 -8.99 -20.22
N ASN A 111 38.79 -7.95 -20.24
CA ASN A 111 37.88 -7.62 -21.36
C ASN A 111 36.69 -8.59 -21.58
N ASN A 112 36.29 -9.37 -20.56
CA ASN A 112 35.06 -10.17 -20.61
C ASN A 112 33.78 -9.33 -20.42
N GLN A 113 32.64 -9.87 -20.87
CA GLN A 113 31.32 -9.26 -20.69
C GLN A 113 30.56 -9.77 -19.45
N THR A 114 31.17 -10.63 -18.63
CA THR A 114 30.53 -11.30 -17.48
C THR A 114 29.92 -10.31 -16.50
N LEU A 115 30.64 -9.22 -16.18
CA LEU A 115 30.15 -8.19 -15.26
C LEU A 115 28.86 -7.53 -15.79
N MET A 116 28.88 -7.11 -17.06
CA MET A 116 27.73 -6.44 -17.69
C MET A 116 26.54 -7.39 -17.76
N LEU A 117 26.74 -8.62 -18.23
CA LEU A 117 25.68 -9.63 -18.35
C LEU A 117 25.09 -10.00 -16.98
N THR A 118 25.93 -10.21 -15.97
CA THR A 118 25.47 -10.56 -14.61
C THR A 118 24.64 -9.42 -14.01
N VAL A 119 25.09 -8.16 -14.15
CA VAL A 119 24.37 -6.99 -13.62
C VAL A 119 23.04 -6.81 -14.36
N SER A 120 23.01 -6.91 -15.70
CA SER A 120 21.78 -6.79 -16.49
C SER A 120 20.76 -7.87 -16.19
N ILE A 121 21.18 -9.14 -16.11
CA ILE A 121 20.31 -10.27 -15.74
C ILE A 121 19.84 -10.13 -14.28
N GLY A 122 20.75 -9.74 -13.38
CA GLY A 122 20.45 -9.52 -11.97
C GLY A 122 19.40 -8.43 -11.76
N LEU A 123 19.51 -7.28 -12.43
CA LEU A 123 18.51 -6.21 -12.42
C LEU A 123 17.17 -6.68 -12.99
N SER A 124 17.19 -7.40 -14.10
CA SER A 124 15.96 -7.93 -14.72
C SER A 124 15.24 -8.88 -13.76
N THR A 125 16.01 -9.79 -13.14
CA THR A 125 15.49 -10.74 -12.15
C THR A 125 14.98 -10.03 -10.90
N LEU A 126 15.69 -8.99 -10.43
CA LEU A 126 15.28 -8.17 -9.28
C LEU A 126 13.92 -7.50 -9.55
N PHE A 127 13.74 -6.86 -10.70
CA PHE A 127 12.48 -6.19 -11.03
C PHE A 127 11.32 -7.18 -11.17
N ILE A 128 11.54 -8.31 -11.83
CA ILE A 128 10.52 -9.35 -11.96
C ILE A 128 10.17 -9.96 -10.59
N GLY A 129 11.18 -10.27 -9.78
CA GLY A 129 10.97 -10.76 -8.42
C GLY A 129 10.24 -9.75 -7.55
N THR A 130 10.57 -8.46 -7.65
CA THR A 130 9.88 -7.39 -6.93
C THR A 130 8.41 -7.33 -7.30
N LEU A 131 8.09 -7.40 -8.60
CA LEU A 131 6.71 -7.44 -9.08
C LEU A 131 5.95 -8.65 -8.54
N PHE A 132 6.58 -9.83 -8.56
CA PHE A 132 5.99 -11.05 -8.01
C PHE A 132 5.72 -10.94 -6.50
N PHE A 133 6.67 -10.41 -5.72
CA PHE A 133 6.49 -10.19 -4.29
C PHE A 133 5.39 -9.17 -4.01
N VAL A 134 5.36 -8.05 -4.75
CA VAL A 134 4.32 -7.03 -4.60
C VAL A 134 2.94 -7.62 -4.89
N GLN A 135 2.80 -8.42 -5.95
CA GLN A 135 1.56 -9.14 -6.25
C GLN A 135 1.15 -10.05 -5.09
N GLY A 136 2.06 -10.89 -4.60
CA GLY A 136 1.79 -11.80 -3.49
C GLY A 136 1.37 -11.07 -2.21
N ILE A 137 2.01 -9.95 -1.90
CA ILE A 137 1.66 -9.12 -0.74
C ILE A 137 0.26 -8.50 -0.90
N LEU A 138 -0.08 -7.98 -2.08
CA LEU A 138 -1.39 -7.40 -2.34
C LEU A 138 -2.50 -8.46 -2.22
N MET A 139 -2.30 -9.63 -2.84
CA MET A 139 -3.25 -10.73 -2.79
C MET A 139 -3.45 -11.26 -1.36
N SER A 140 -2.35 -11.43 -0.61
CA SER A 140 -2.42 -11.85 0.79
C SER A 140 -3.16 -10.83 1.67
N ARG A 141 -2.98 -9.53 1.43
CA ARG A 141 -3.69 -8.48 2.18
C ARG A 141 -5.20 -8.50 1.92
N VAL A 142 -5.63 -8.71 0.67
CA VAL A 142 -7.07 -8.75 0.36
C VAL A 142 -7.72 -10.01 0.89
N THR A 143 -7.08 -11.17 0.70
CA THR A 143 -7.57 -12.45 1.26
C THR A 143 -7.65 -12.45 2.79
N LEU A 144 -6.71 -11.82 3.49
CA LEU A 144 -6.80 -11.61 4.94
C LEU A 144 -8.02 -10.76 5.35
N SER A 145 -8.38 -9.78 4.52
CA SER A 145 -9.55 -8.93 4.74
C SER A 145 -10.88 -9.62 4.40
N SER A 146 -10.88 -10.69 3.59
CA SER A 146 -12.06 -11.50 3.23
C SER A 146 -12.15 -12.86 3.95
N GLY A 147 -11.15 -13.21 4.76
CA GLY A 147 -11.01 -14.51 5.43
C GLY A 147 -12.20 -14.93 6.31
N SER A 148 -12.23 -16.20 6.70
CA SER A 148 -13.38 -16.85 7.38
C SER A 148 -13.86 -16.19 8.68
N ASN A 149 -13.03 -15.38 9.32
CA ASN A 149 -13.33 -14.70 10.58
C ASN A 149 -13.73 -13.22 10.41
N GLN A 150 -13.94 -12.75 9.18
CA GLN A 150 -14.36 -11.37 8.88
C GLN A 150 -15.83 -11.30 8.48
N PRO A 151 -16.55 -10.21 8.81
CA PRO A 151 -17.91 -10.01 8.32
C PRO A 151 -17.90 -9.73 6.81
N ASN A 152 -18.85 -10.31 6.08
CA ASN A 152 -19.08 -10.03 4.66
C ASN A 152 -20.49 -9.50 4.39
N MET A 153 -21.26 -9.21 5.44
CA MET A 153 -22.57 -8.58 5.34
C MET A 153 -22.74 -7.55 6.45
N VAL A 154 -23.28 -6.40 6.08
CA VAL A 154 -23.55 -5.29 7.00
C VAL A 154 -25.01 -4.89 6.86
N MET A 155 -25.66 -4.69 8.00
CA MET A 155 -27.01 -4.16 8.11
C MET A 155 -26.96 -2.82 8.83
N PHE A 156 -27.60 -1.79 8.27
CA PHE A 156 -27.68 -0.45 8.85
C PHE A 156 -29.13 0.01 9.04
N ASP A 157 -29.28 1.05 9.87
CA ASP A 157 -30.56 1.64 10.27
C ASP A 157 -31.45 0.71 11.11
N ILE A 158 -30.83 -0.15 11.92
CA ILE A 158 -31.56 -1.04 12.84
C ILE A 158 -32.05 -0.21 14.03
N GLN A 159 -33.35 -0.04 14.16
CA GLN A 159 -33.92 0.71 15.28
C GLN A 159 -33.76 -0.06 16.61
N LYS A 160 -33.69 0.66 17.74
CA LYS A 160 -33.54 0.06 19.08
C LYS A 160 -34.61 -1.02 19.38
N THR A 161 -35.83 -0.82 18.89
CA THR A 161 -36.97 -1.76 19.03
C THR A 161 -36.93 -2.95 18.06
N GLN A 162 -36.09 -2.89 17.03
CA GLN A 162 -35.91 -3.95 16.02
C GLN A 162 -34.73 -4.86 16.36
N LYS A 163 -33.73 -4.34 17.08
CA LYS A 163 -32.49 -5.02 17.49
C LYS A 163 -32.68 -6.49 17.87
N VAL A 164 -33.48 -6.76 18.91
CA VAL A 164 -33.67 -8.12 19.44
C VAL A 164 -34.28 -9.07 18.40
N ARG A 165 -35.19 -8.57 17.55
CA ARG A 165 -35.84 -9.38 16.51
C ARG A 165 -34.88 -9.71 15.37
N ILE A 166 -34.03 -8.77 14.97
CA ILE A 166 -33.00 -8.99 13.96
C ILE A 166 -31.91 -9.95 14.48
N ASP A 167 -31.50 -9.82 15.73
CA ASP A 167 -30.54 -10.74 16.35
C ASP A 167 -31.07 -12.17 16.37
N SER A 168 -32.37 -12.32 16.67
CA SER A 168 -33.07 -13.61 16.65
C SER A 168 -33.17 -14.18 15.24
N LEU A 169 -33.51 -13.36 14.25
CA LEU A 169 -33.54 -13.75 12.84
C LEU A 169 -32.16 -14.20 12.36
N THR A 170 -31.11 -13.44 12.68
CA THR A 170 -29.72 -13.75 12.31
C THR A 170 -29.27 -15.08 12.91
N LYS A 171 -29.59 -15.32 14.20
CA LYS A 171 -29.33 -16.61 14.86
C LYS A 171 -30.14 -17.76 14.27
N ALA A 172 -31.40 -17.53 13.87
CA ALA A 172 -32.24 -18.55 13.23
C ALA A 172 -31.64 -19.03 11.90
N PHE A 173 -30.98 -18.13 11.16
CA PHE A 173 -30.21 -18.45 9.96
C PHE A 173 -28.81 -19.05 10.25
N LYS A 174 -28.48 -19.30 11.52
CA LYS A 174 -27.18 -19.80 12.00
C LYS A 174 -26.00 -18.89 11.62
N LEU A 175 -26.26 -17.59 11.53
CA LEU A 175 -25.23 -16.60 11.20
C LEU A 175 -24.64 -16.02 12.50
N PRO A 176 -23.31 -15.81 12.57
CA PRO A 176 -22.66 -15.26 13.76
C PRO A 176 -22.97 -13.77 13.91
N LEU A 177 -23.31 -13.33 15.13
CA LEU A 177 -23.37 -11.91 15.48
C LEU A 177 -21.94 -11.44 15.78
N MET A 178 -21.23 -10.95 14.76
CA MET A 178 -19.81 -10.61 14.89
C MET A 178 -19.61 -9.26 15.57
N ASN A 179 -20.40 -8.25 15.18
CA ASN A 179 -20.32 -6.93 15.79
C ASN A 179 -21.66 -6.21 15.69
N GLN A 180 -22.11 -5.58 16.76
CA GLN A 180 -23.32 -4.78 16.77
C GLN A 180 -23.09 -3.51 17.57
N VAL A 181 -23.06 -2.38 16.88
CA VAL A 181 -22.71 -1.09 17.47
C VAL A 181 -23.85 -0.09 17.34
N PRO A 182 -24.09 0.74 18.36
CA PRO A 182 -24.99 1.88 18.24
C PRO A 182 -24.32 3.00 17.46
N VAL A 183 -25.09 3.71 16.65
CA VAL A 183 -24.64 4.85 15.87
C VAL A 183 -25.51 6.04 16.18
N ILE A 184 -24.84 7.10 16.63
CA ILE A 184 -25.45 8.35 17.04
C ILE A 184 -25.01 9.44 16.07
N THR A 185 -25.98 10.21 15.59
CA THR A 185 -25.73 11.36 14.70
C THR A 185 -25.66 12.62 15.54
N MET A 186 -24.55 13.34 15.41
CA MET A 186 -24.30 14.58 16.15
C MET A 186 -23.59 15.60 15.27
N ARG A 187 -23.52 16.84 15.75
CA ARG A 187 -22.75 17.93 15.12
C ARG A 187 -21.84 18.57 16.15
N ILE A 188 -20.76 19.18 15.69
CA ILE A 188 -19.93 20.03 16.54
C ILE A 188 -20.60 21.41 16.59
N GLU A 189 -20.90 21.87 17.79
CA GLU A 189 -21.43 23.22 18.05
C GLU A 189 -20.29 24.19 18.33
N GLU A 190 -19.35 23.78 19.19
CA GLU A 190 -18.20 24.61 19.61
C GLU A 190 -16.91 23.78 19.70
N ILE A 191 -15.79 24.41 19.35
CA ILE A 191 -14.44 23.89 19.61
C ILE A 191 -13.71 24.96 20.42
N ASN A 192 -13.23 24.63 21.62
CA ASN A 192 -12.55 25.54 22.53
C ASN A 192 -13.31 26.87 22.75
N GLY A 193 -14.65 26.79 22.87
CA GLY A 193 -15.53 27.95 23.05
C GLY A 193 -15.77 28.81 21.80
N LYS A 194 -15.27 28.37 20.63
CA LYS A 194 -15.50 29.05 19.34
C LYS A 194 -16.58 28.33 18.54
N LYS A 195 -17.61 29.10 18.15
CA LYS A 195 -18.64 28.68 17.19
C LYS A 195 -18.16 28.81 15.75
N ALA A 196 -18.88 28.17 14.83
CA ALA A 196 -18.60 28.18 13.39
C ALA A 196 -18.45 29.59 12.77
N SER A 197 -19.12 30.62 13.33
CA SER A 197 -19.01 32.01 12.87
C SER A 197 -17.66 32.64 13.21
N ALA A 198 -17.06 32.27 14.35
CA ALA A 198 -15.82 32.82 14.88
C ALA A 198 -14.58 31.99 14.51
N ASP A 199 -14.74 30.69 14.19
CA ASP A 199 -13.65 29.82 13.76
C ASP A 199 -13.62 29.68 12.23
N THR A 200 -12.88 30.59 11.58
CA THR A 200 -12.67 30.59 10.13
C THR A 200 -11.78 29.44 9.65
N ASN A 201 -10.90 28.93 10.50
CA ASN A 201 -9.94 27.88 10.14
C ASN A 201 -10.60 26.49 10.11
N ASN A 202 -11.57 26.24 11.00
CA ASN A 202 -12.23 24.93 11.13
C ASN A 202 -13.65 24.89 10.58
N ARG A 203 -14.03 25.80 9.68
CA ARG A 203 -15.40 25.93 9.16
C ARG A 203 -16.01 24.63 8.59
N ARG A 204 -15.16 23.71 8.10
CA ARG A 204 -15.57 22.38 7.63
C ARG A 204 -15.98 21.43 8.76
N ALA A 205 -15.42 21.57 9.95
CA ALA A 205 -15.72 20.72 11.11
C ALA A 205 -17.18 20.86 11.54
N TYR A 206 -17.71 22.09 11.52
CA TYR A 206 -19.06 22.42 11.97
C TYR A 206 -20.17 22.10 10.96
N ARG A 207 -19.83 21.94 9.68
CA ARG A 207 -20.84 21.80 8.61
C ARG A 207 -21.41 20.37 8.51
N ASN A 208 -20.61 19.38 8.87
CA ASN A 208 -20.94 17.99 8.61
C ASN A 208 -21.52 17.32 9.85
N GLU A 209 -22.49 16.45 9.63
CA GLU A 209 -22.91 15.50 10.65
C GLU A 209 -21.83 14.45 10.87
N ILE A 210 -21.65 14.10 12.14
CA ILE A 210 -20.69 13.11 12.59
C ILE A 210 -21.47 11.92 13.09
N ARG A 211 -21.06 10.73 12.64
CA ARG A 211 -21.51 9.46 13.20
C ARG A 211 -20.50 9.06 14.27
N ALA A 212 -20.98 8.97 15.50
CA ALA A 212 -20.21 8.51 16.64
C ALA A 212 -20.83 7.24 17.23
N THR A 213 -20.03 6.56 18.03
CA THR A 213 -20.49 5.45 18.89
C THR A 213 -20.03 5.72 20.32
N TYR A 214 -20.53 4.91 21.24
CA TYR A 214 -19.90 4.71 22.54
C TYR A 214 -19.41 3.27 22.65
N GLN A 215 -18.33 3.05 23.41
CA GLN A 215 -17.82 1.71 23.69
C GLN A 215 -17.04 1.70 25.02
N ASP A 216 -16.97 0.54 25.66
CA ASP A 216 -16.20 0.38 26.90
C ASP A 216 -14.76 -0.08 26.70
N SER A 217 -14.48 -0.67 25.54
CA SER A 217 -13.20 -1.26 25.17
C SER A 217 -12.90 -0.92 23.71
N LEU A 218 -11.62 -0.82 23.39
CA LEU A 218 -11.19 -0.58 22.01
C LEU A 218 -11.25 -1.87 21.21
N THR A 219 -11.59 -1.74 19.94
CA THR A 219 -11.58 -2.82 18.97
C THR A 219 -10.16 -3.10 18.45
N ALA A 220 -9.97 -4.27 17.81
CA ALA A 220 -8.67 -4.62 17.22
C ALA A 220 -8.26 -3.73 16.02
N ALA A 221 -9.15 -2.86 15.53
CA ALA A 221 -8.85 -1.88 14.48
C ALA A 221 -8.36 -0.54 15.04
N GLU A 222 -8.33 -0.37 16.35
CA GLU A 222 -8.04 0.89 17.02
C GLU A 222 -6.77 0.78 17.85
N LYS A 223 -5.89 1.77 17.71
CA LYS A 223 -4.68 1.88 18.53
C LYS A 223 -4.57 3.29 19.09
N ILE A 224 -4.41 3.42 20.39
CA ILE A 224 -4.13 4.72 21.01
C ILE A 224 -2.72 5.16 20.62
N VAL A 225 -2.63 6.36 20.07
CA VAL A 225 -1.36 7.00 19.69
C VAL A 225 -0.95 8.03 20.73
N ASP A 226 -1.94 8.71 21.32
CA ASP A 226 -1.70 9.74 22.33
C ASP A 226 -2.82 9.80 23.38
N GLY A 227 -2.49 10.21 24.60
CA GLY A 227 -3.41 10.32 25.73
C GLY A 227 -3.82 8.97 26.34
N LYS A 228 -4.99 8.95 27.02
CA LYS A 228 -5.49 7.76 27.74
C LYS A 228 -6.96 7.54 27.46
N TRP A 229 -7.29 6.33 27.00
CA TRP A 229 -8.69 5.93 26.83
C TRP A 229 -9.34 5.57 28.16
N ILE A 230 -10.53 6.14 28.40
CA ILE A 230 -11.39 5.82 29.52
C ILE A 230 -12.71 5.36 28.90
N GLY A 231 -13.02 4.06 28.98
CA GLY A 231 -14.17 3.50 28.27
C GLY A 231 -15.49 3.53 29.06
N LYS A 232 -15.46 3.78 30.36
CA LYS A 232 -16.67 3.89 31.19
C LYS A 232 -16.58 5.16 32.02
N ILE A 233 -17.69 5.87 32.09
CA ILE A 233 -17.80 7.09 32.88
C ILE A 233 -18.79 6.88 34.02
N LYS A 234 -18.56 7.56 35.15
CA LYS A 234 -19.57 7.66 36.21
C LYS A 234 -20.46 8.89 35.97
N PRO A 235 -21.70 8.90 36.49
CA PRO A 235 -22.54 10.10 36.45
C PRO A 235 -21.78 11.31 37.00
N GLU A 236 -21.94 12.47 36.35
CA GLU A 236 -21.33 13.77 36.72
C GLU A 236 -19.82 13.93 36.48
N GLU A 237 -19.11 12.93 35.97
CA GLU A 237 -17.71 13.08 35.57
C GLU A 237 -17.58 13.79 34.20
N THR A 238 -16.40 14.40 33.97
CA THR A 238 -16.06 15.01 32.67
C THR A 238 -16.03 13.95 31.57
N VAL A 239 -16.75 14.18 30.48
CA VAL A 239 -16.79 13.26 29.33
C VAL A 239 -15.49 13.35 28.51
N TYR A 240 -14.61 12.39 28.72
CA TYR A 240 -13.40 12.23 27.90
C TYR A 240 -13.68 11.37 26.67
N ILE A 241 -13.56 11.94 25.48
CA ILE A 241 -13.78 11.25 24.21
C ILE A 241 -12.45 10.85 23.56
N SER A 242 -12.54 9.91 22.61
CA SER A 242 -11.43 9.54 21.74
C SER A 242 -11.69 9.91 20.28
N LEU A 243 -10.74 10.60 19.67
CA LEU A 243 -10.80 11.04 18.27
C LEU A 243 -9.85 10.22 17.39
N ASP A 244 -10.31 9.91 16.18
CA ASP A 244 -9.40 9.47 15.10
C ASP A 244 -8.36 10.56 14.85
N GLN A 245 -7.07 10.20 14.87
CA GLN A 245 -5.95 11.15 14.78
C GLN A 245 -6.04 12.01 13.52
N ARG A 246 -6.32 11.39 12.36
CA ARG A 246 -6.43 12.12 11.09
C ARG A 246 -7.59 13.10 11.10
N TYR A 247 -8.70 12.73 11.75
CA TYR A 247 -9.83 13.62 11.92
C TYR A 247 -9.49 14.78 12.85
N ALA A 248 -8.80 14.52 13.97
CA ALA A 248 -8.35 15.54 14.91
C ALA A 248 -7.42 16.56 14.24
N ASP A 249 -6.43 16.08 13.45
CA ASP A 249 -5.54 16.92 12.64
C ASP A 249 -6.32 17.78 11.64
N GLN A 250 -7.34 17.21 10.99
CA GLN A 250 -8.16 17.92 10.01
C GLN A 250 -8.97 19.08 10.61
N ILE A 251 -9.33 18.97 11.89
CA ILE A 251 -10.08 20.00 12.63
C ILE A 251 -9.20 20.81 13.58
N ASN A 252 -7.87 20.65 13.51
CA ASN A 252 -6.89 21.32 14.35
C ASN A 252 -7.19 21.20 15.86
N VAL A 253 -7.54 19.99 16.30
CA VAL A 253 -7.83 19.67 17.70
C VAL A 253 -6.79 18.68 18.24
N GLY A 254 -6.31 18.93 19.45
CA GLY A 254 -5.37 18.07 20.18
C GLY A 254 -5.95 17.50 21.47
N LEU A 255 -5.08 16.91 22.28
CA LEU A 255 -5.44 16.46 23.63
C LEU A 255 -5.85 17.63 24.52
N ASN A 256 -6.80 17.36 25.44
CA ASN A 256 -7.37 18.30 26.41
C ASN A 256 -8.17 19.47 25.84
N ASP A 257 -8.30 19.56 24.52
CA ASP A 257 -9.22 20.50 23.88
C ASP A 257 -10.68 20.13 24.20
N LYS A 258 -11.52 21.17 24.27
CA LYS A 258 -12.95 21.04 24.58
C LYS A 258 -13.77 21.07 23.31
N ILE A 259 -14.69 20.12 23.17
CA ILE A 259 -15.66 20.11 22.07
C ILE A 259 -17.05 20.03 22.65
N LEU A 260 -17.94 20.93 22.21
CA LEU A 260 -19.36 20.86 22.51
C LEU A 260 -20.07 20.15 21.36
N PHE A 261 -20.63 18.99 21.62
CA PHE A 261 -21.42 18.26 20.64
C PHE A 261 -22.91 18.55 20.82
N ASN A 262 -23.59 18.80 19.71
CA ASN A 262 -25.04 18.84 19.64
C ASN A 262 -25.54 17.45 19.18
N VAL A 263 -26.08 16.69 20.13
CA VAL A 263 -26.66 15.36 19.92
C VAL A 263 -28.17 15.50 19.81
N GLN A 264 -28.66 15.77 18.60
CA GLN A 264 -30.10 15.89 18.30
C GLN A 264 -30.83 16.91 19.20
N GLY A 265 -30.18 18.03 19.52
CA GLY A 265 -30.71 19.10 20.37
C GLY A 265 -30.14 19.12 21.79
N MET A 266 -29.49 18.04 22.24
CA MET A 266 -28.82 17.99 23.54
C MET A 266 -27.35 18.42 23.40
N MET A 267 -26.93 19.42 24.18
CA MET A 267 -25.55 19.90 24.20
C MET A 267 -24.73 19.09 25.19
N ILE A 268 -23.75 18.32 24.70
CA ILE A 268 -22.88 17.47 25.50
C ILE A 268 -21.45 18.06 25.49
N PRO A 269 -20.98 18.64 26.61
CA PRO A 269 -19.62 19.13 26.73
C PRO A 269 -18.65 17.96 26.88
N THR A 270 -17.59 17.97 26.09
CA THR A 270 -16.59 16.89 26.08
C THR A 270 -15.16 17.44 26.07
N VAL A 271 -14.22 16.59 26.46
CA VAL A 271 -12.77 16.86 26.41
C VAL A 271 -12.09 15.75 25.64
N VAL A 272 -11.13 16.08 24.78
CA VAL A 272 -10.34 15.07 24.06
C VAL A 272 -9.37 14.39 25.03
N GLY A 273 -9.68 13.16 25.43
CA GLY A 273 -8.85 12.39 26.37
C GLY A 273 -7.81 11.50 25.68
N SER A 274 -8.05 11.10 24.43
CA SER A 274 -7.11 10.33 23.64
C SER A 274 -7.26 10.52 22.13
N LEU A 275 -6.16 10.29 21.42
CA LEU A 275 -6.11 10.21 19.97
C LEU A 275 -5.79 8.77 19.56
N ARG A 276 -6.50 8.28 18.55
CA ARG A 276 -6.37 6.90 18.06
C ARG A 276 -6.14 6.84 16.57
N GLU A 277 -5.26 5.93 16.18
CA GLU A 277 -5.12 5.50 14.80
C GLU A 277 -6.17 4.43 14.52
N VAL A 278 -7.00 4.68 13.50
CA VAL A 278 -8.09 3.78 13.11
C VAL A 278 -7.74 3.10 11.79
N ASN A 279 -7.71 1.78 11.78
CA ASN A 279 -7.45 1.01 10.58
C ASN A 279 -8.74 0.80 9.77
N TRP A 280 -9.03 1.79 8.90
CA TRP A 280 -10.16 1.77 7.96
C TRP A 280 -10.10 0.66 6.90
N SER A 281 -8.97 -0.04 6.76
CA SER A 281 -8.87 -1.19 5.83
C SER A 281 -9.43 -2.49 6.41
N ARG A 282 -9.66 -2.55 7.73
CA ARG A 282 -10.33 -3.68 8.37
C ARG A 282 -11.85 -3.58 8.20
N MET A 283 -12.49 -4.72 7.94
CA MET A 283 -13.94 -4.84 7.82
C MET A 283 -14.61 -4.79 9.21
N GLN A 284 -14.60 -3.62 9.83
CA GLN A 284 -15.22 -3.34 11.13
C GLN A 284 -15.90 -1.98 11.10
N THR A 285 -16.89 -1.77 11.98
CA THR A 285 -17.53 -0.47 12.16
C THR A 285 -16.54 0.47 12.84
N ASN A 286 -16.03 1.43 12.07
CA ASN A 286 -15.06 2.41 12.53
C ASN A 286 -15.73 3.79 12.65
N PHE A 287 -15.40 4.53 13.70
CA PHE A 287 -15.97 5.84 13.98
C PHE A 287 -14.86 6.88 14.09
N ARG A 288 -15.17 8.16 13.84
CA ARG A 288 -14.22 9.27 14.04
C ARG A 288 -14.21 9.76 15.48
N VAL A 289 -15.36 9.70 16.14
CA VAL A 289 -15.55 10.10 17.53
C VAL A 289 -16.11 8.91 18.29
N VAL A 290 -15.50 8.60 19.43
CA VAL A 290 -15.93 7.52 20.31
C VAL A 290 -16.08 8.05 21.73
N PHE A 291 -17.26 7.82 22.31
CA PHE A 291 -17.60 8.19 23.68
C PHE A 291 -17.40 7.02 24.64
N PRO A 292 -17.13 7.28 25.93
CA PRO A 292 -17.25 6.25 26.96
C PRO A 292 -18.69 5.77 27.05
N ALA A 293 -18.87 4.50 27.43
CA ALA A 293 -20.18 3.99 27.83
C ALA A 293 -20.68 4.75 29.08
N GLY A 294 -21.95 5.13 29.07
CA GLY A 294 -22.66 5.88 30.11
C GLY A 294 -23.15 7.27 29.69
N VAL A 295 -22.84 7.74 28.47
CA VAL A 295 -23.17 9.10 28.00
C VAL A 295 -24.29 9.15 26.95
N LEU A 296 -24.34 8.18 26.04
CA LEU A 296 -25.13 8.27 24.80
C LEU A 296 -26.22 7.20 24.68
N GLU A 297 -26.39 6.35 25.69
CA GLU A 297 -27.29 5.19 25.72
C GLU A 297 -28.77 5.58 25.56
N GLU A 298 -29.14 6.79 25.98
CA GLU A 298 -30.48 7.35 25.88
C GLU A 298 -30.69 8.20 24.63
N ALA A 299 -29.60 8.57 23.93
CA ALA A 299 -29.69 9.38 22.72
C ALA A 299 -30.41 8.60 21.59
N PRO A 300 -31.10 9.32 20.67
CA PRO A 300 -31.63 8.72 19.46
C PRO A 300 -30.51 8.05 18.67
N GLN A 301 -30.67 6.74 18.45
CA GLN A 301 -29.63 5.90 17.87
C GLN A 301 -30.26 4.79 17.03
N PHE A 302 -29.57 4.45 15.95
CA PHE A 302 -29.79 3.21 15.21
C PHE A 302 -28.57 2.32 15.42
N HIS A 303 -28.67 1.05 15.06
CA HIS A 303 -27.59 0.09 15.19
C HIS A 303 -27.10 -0.33 13.82
N VAL A 304 -25.81 -0.67 13.77
CA VAL A 304 -25.21 -1.39 12.67
C VAL A 304 -24.88 -2.79 13.17
N LEU A 305 -25.30 -3.80 12.41
CA LEU A 305 -24.98 -5.20 12.69
C LEU A 305 -24.12 -5.75 11.56
N MET A 306 -22.99 -6.34 11.92
CA MET A 306 -22.10 -7.06 11.02
C MET A 306 -22.21 -8.56 11.27
N THR A 307 -22.38 -9.32 10.20
CA THR A 307 -22.43 -10.77 10.24
C THR A 307 -21.63 -11.37 9.08
N ARG A 308 -21.47 -12.68 9.10
CA ARG A 308 -20.87 -13.43 8.01
C ARG A 308 -21.85 -14.44 7.46
N VAL A 309 -22.06 -14.38 6.15
CA VAL A 309 -22.87 -15.34 5.41
C VAL A 309 -21.96 -16.23 4.57
N PRO A 310 -22.06 -17.57 4.68
CA PRO A 310 -21.12 -18.51 4.05
C PRO A 310 -21.25 -18.60 2.52
N ASN A 311 -22.43 -18.33 1.96
CA ASN A 311 -22.68 -18.47 0.53
C ASN A 311 -23.76 -17.48 0.05
N SER A 312 -23.76 -17.22 -1.27
CA SER A 312 -24.63 -16.24 -1.90
C SER A 312 -26.11 -16.63 -1.88
N GLU A 313 -26.46 -17.92 -1.86
CA GLU A 313 -27.85 -18.37 -1.77
C GLU A 313 -28.46 -18.04 -0.41
N LEU A 314 -27.73 -18.34 0.67
CA LEU A 314 -28.13 -18.00 2.03
C LEU A 314 -28.14 -16.48 2.23
N SER A 315 -27.21 -15.76 1.59
CA SER A 315 -27.17 -14.29 1.58
C SER A 315 -28.45 -13.71 1.00
N ALA A 316 -28.87 -14.17 -0.18
CA ALA A 316 -30.11 -13.72 -0.82
C ALA A 316 -31.36 -14.06 0.01
N LYS A 317 -31.43 -15.28 0.57
CA LYS A 317 -32.54 -15.70 1.45
C LYS A 317 -32.64 -14.84 2.70
N PHE A 318 -31.51 -14.61 3.38
CA PHE A 318 -31.47 -13.79 4.58
C PHE A 318 -31.81 -12.32 4.28
N GLN A 319 -31.24 -11.74 3.21
CA GLN A 319 -31.59 -10.39 2.76
C GLN A 319 -33.09 -10.24 2.47
N GLY A 320 -33.68 -11.21 1.76
CA GLY A 320 -35.11 -11.22 1.48
C GLY A 320 -35.97 -11.22 2.74
N GLU A 321 -35.62 -12.05 3.73
CA GLU A 321 -36.32 -12.07 5.02
C GLU A 321 -36.12 -10.77 5.82
N VAL A 322 -34.93 -10.17 5.79
CA VAL A 322 -34.69 -8.88 6.46
C VAL A 322 -35.55 -7.78 5.82
N VAL A 323 -35.54 -7.64 4.49
CA VAL A 323 -36.33 -6.61 3.79
C VAL A 323 -37.83 -6.80 4.01
N LYS A 324 -38.30 -8.05 4.02
CA LYS A 324 -39.72 -8.38 4.25
C LYS A 324 -40.19 -8.01 5.67
N ASN A 325 -39.37 -8.29 6.69
CA ASN A 325 -39.75 -8.06 8.09
C ASN A 325 -39.34 -6.66 8.61
N PHE A 326 -38.34 -6.03 7.98
CA PHE A 326 -37.71 -4.78 8.38
C PHE A 326 -37.37 -3.91 7.16
N PRO A 327 -38.38 -3.32 6.48
CA PRO A 327 -38.17 -2.60 5.22
C PRO A 327 -37.30 -1.34 5.32
N ASN A 328 -37.11 -0.78 6.52
CA ASN A 328 -36.18 0.34 6.76
C ASN A 328 -34.72 -0.12 6.86
N VAL A 329 -34.47 -1.40 7.16
CA VAL A 329 -33.11 -1.91 7.36
C VAL A 329 -32.48 -2.17 6.01
N SER A 330 -31.38 -1.47 5.76
CA SER A 330 -30.60 -1.64 4.55
C SER A 330 -29.55 -2.74 4.78
N VAL A 331 -29.52 -3.72 3.90
CA VAL A 331 -28.56 -4.83 3.93
C VAL A 331 -27.59 -4.69 2.77
N VAL A 332 -26.29 -4.73 3.04
CA VAL A 332 -25.25 -4.69 2.02
C VAL A 332 -24.39 -5.94 2.12
N ASP A 333 -24.35 -6.65 1.01
CA ASP A 333 -23.46 -7.79 0.78
C ASP A 333 -22.10 -7.28 0.30
N LEU A 334 -21.08 -7.43 1.15
CA LEU A 334 -19.71 -7.06 0.83
C LEU A 334 -18.99 -8.17 0.06
N ASP A 335 -19.52 -9.40 0.04
CA ASP A 335 -18.92 -10.55 -0.65
C ASP A 335 -18.79 -10.29 -2.15
N LEU A 336 -19.78 -9.62 -2.76
CA LEU A 336 -19.73 -9.22 -4.17
C LEU A 336 -18.57 -8.26 -4.47
N VAL A 337 -18.37 -7.27 -3.60
CA VAL A 337 -17.30 -6.28 -3.75
C VAL A 337 -15.94 -6.96 -3.54
N LEU A 338 -15.83 -7.82 -2.53
CA LEU A 338 -14.60 -8.56 -2.24
C LEU A 338 -14.19 -9.48 -3.41
N LYS A 339 -15.14 -10.24 -3.96
CA LYS A 339 -14.91 -11.09 -5.13
C LYS A 339 -14.46 -10.29 -6.35
N LEU A 340 -15.07 -9.13 -6.59
CA LEU A 340 -14.67 -8.26 -7.69
C LEU A 340 -13.25 -7.72 -7.50
N LEU A 341 -12.87 -7.36 -6.28
CA LEU A 341 -11.51 -6.93 -5.96
C LEU A 341 -10.50 -8.07 -6.15
N ASP A 342 -10.81 -9.28 -5.69
CA ASP A 342 -9.97 -10.47 -5.90
C ASP A 342 -9.77 -10.72 -7.41
N GLU A 343 -10.85 -10.69 -8.20
CA GLU A 343 -10.79 -10.89 -9.65
C GLU A 343 -9.95 -9.80 -10.37
N ILE A 344 -10.07 -8.54 -9.95
CA ILE A 344 -9.26 -7.45 -10.50
C ILE A 344 -7.78 -7.65 -10.17
N LEU A 345 -7.46 -8.01 -8.92
CA LEU A 345 -6.08 -8.26 -8.50
C LEU A 345 -5.47 -9.47 -9.20
N ASP A 346 -6.25 -10.53 -9.42
CA ASP A 346 -5.82 -11.69 -10.19
C ASP A 346 -5.52 -11.33 -11.64
N LYS A 347 -6.39 -10.53 -12.28
CA LYS A 347 -6.14 -10.04 -13.65
C LYS A 347 -4.89 -9.17 -13.73
N ILE A 348 -4.70 -8.25 -12.79
CA ILE A 348 -3.48 -7.42 -12.72
C ILE A 348 -2.25 -8.32 -12.53
N GLY A 349 -2.36 -9.32 -11.65
CA GLY A 349 -1.33 -10.31 -11.41
C GLY A 349 -0.95 -11.07 -12.68
N PHE A 350 -1.94 -11.55 -13.43
CA PHE A 350 -1.74 -12.22 -14.70
C PHE A 350 -1.02 -11.33 -15.72
N VAL A 351 -1.44 -10.08 -15.87
CA VAL A 351 -0.79 -9.13 -16.80
C VAL A 351 0.66 -8.89 -16.40
N ILE A 352 0.94 -8.71 -15.12
CA ILE A 352 2.30 -8.53 -14.59
C ILE A 352 3.16 -9.78 -14.88
N GLN A 353 2.64 -10.98 -14.61
CA GLN A 353 3.33 -12.24 -14.88
C GLN A 353 3.60 -12.44 -16.37
N PHE A 354 2.63 -12.11 -17.23
CA PHE A 354 2.79 -12.16 -18.68
C PHE A 354 3.87 -11.20 -19.17
N MET A 355 3.85 -9.93 -18.72
CA MET A 355 4.87 -8.94 -19.06
C MET A 355 6.25 -9.34 -18.55
N ALA A 356 6.33 -9.90 -17.34
CA ALA A 356 7.57 -10.41 -16.77
C ALA A 356 8.13 -11.57 -17.60
N GLY A 357 7.29 -12.54 -17.98
CA GLY A 357 7.66 -13.65 -18.86
C GLY A 357 8.15 -13.17 -20.21
N PHE A 358 7.46 -12.20 -20.82
CA PHE A 358 7.89 -11.57 -22.06
C PHE A 358 9.25 -10.87 -21.90
N SER A 359 9.46 -10.10 -20.84
CA SER A 359 10.75 -9.48 -20.52
C SER A 359 11.86 -10.51 -20.32
N MET A 360 11.59 -11.65 -19.65
CA MET A 360 12.58 -12.73 -19.54
C MET A 360 12.99 -13.27 -20.92
N VAL A 361 12.02 -13.56 -21.80
CA VAL A 361 12.30 -14.05 -23.15
C VAL A 361 13.16 -13.06 -23.92
N THR A 362 12.84 -11.76 -23.87
CA THR A 362 13.67 -10.74 -24.50
C THR A 362 15.08 -10.67 -23.91
N GLY A 363 15.21 -10.80 -22.57
CA GLY A 363 16.50 -10.87 -21.90
C GLY A 363 17.34 -12.08 -22.31
N TRP A 364 16.70 -13.23 -22.50
CA TRP A 364 17.35 -14.46 -23.02
C TRP A 364 17.84 -14.26 -24.45
N ILE A 365 17.04 -13.65 -25.32
CA ILE A 365 17.46 -13.34 -26.70
C ILE A 365 18.69 -12.42 -26.70
N VAL A 366 18.69 -11.39 -25.85
CA VAL A 366 19.83 -10.47 -25.69
C VAL A 366 21.06 -11.21 -25.16
N LEU A 367 20.90 -12.11 -24.18
CA LEU A 367 21.99 -12.92 -23.65
C LEU A 367 22.61 -13.82 -24.72
N VAL A 368 21.77 -14.55 -25.47
CA VAL A 368 22.24 -15.39 -26.59
C VAL A 368 22.97 -14.56 -27.63
N SER A 369 22.44 -13.38 -27.97
CA SER A 369 23.07 -12.45 -28.92
C SER A 369 24.44 -11.96 -28.43
N ALA A 370 24.56 -11.63 -27.14
CA ALA A 370 25.82 -11.21 -26.53
C ALA A 370 26.86 -12.35 -26.53
N VAL A 371 26.45 -13.58 -26.20
CA VAL A 371 27.33 -14.76 -26.23
C VAL A 371 27.80 -15.07 -27.65
N LEU A 372 26.90 -15.02 -28.65
CA LEU A 372 27.26 -15.21 -30.05
C LEU A 372 28.24 -14.13 -30.56
N THR A 373 28.03 -12.88 -30.14
CA THR A 373 28.93 -11.77 -30.49
C THR A 373 30.30 -11.93 -29.82
N SER A 374 30.33 -12.37 -28.56
CA SER A 374 31.57 -12.65 -27.83
C SER A 374 32.35 -13.86 -28.38
N LYS A 375 31.71 -14.77 -29.11
CA LYS A 375 32.38 -15.89 -29.78
C LYS A 375 33.14 -15.44 -31.03
N ASN A 376 32.69 -14.35 -31.65
CA ASN A 376 33.25 -13.80 -32.89
C ASN A 376 34.23 -12.63 -32.65
N GLN A 377 34.56 -12.34 -31.39
CA GLN A 377 35.66 -11.46 -30.95
C GLN A 377 36.76 -12.32 -30.33
#